data_AF-A0A523UHQ2-F1
#
_entry.id   AF-A0A523UHQ2-F1
#
_cell.length_a   1.000
_cell.length_b   1.000
_cell.length_c   1.000
_cell.angle_alpha   90.00
_cell.angle_beta   90.00
_cell.angle_gamma   90.00
#
_symmetry.space_group_name_H-M   'P 1'
#
loop_
_entity.id
_entity.type
_entity.pdbx_description
1 polymer ?
#
loop_
_entity_poly.entity_id
_entity_poly.type
_entity_poly.pdbx_seq_one_letter_code
_entity_poly.pdbx_strand_id
1 'polypeptide(L)'
;KACVAEGIPFIHGGVHGLFGEVTTILPGRTPCLACIFPEVPQRKVSLPVFGVTPALIAILQVTEAIKLLAGFGSLLTEKMLYFNGDTMDFTFRNLVKNQNCRVCGTKKV
;
A
#
# COMPACT_ATOMS: atom_id res chain seq x y z
N LYS A 1 -8.40 -5.47 7.08
CA LYS A 1 -8.92 -6.47 8.06
C LYS A 1 -9.57 -7.64 7.33
N ALA A 2 -10.64 -7.43 6.56
CA ALA A 2 -11.30 -8.48 5.77
C ALA A 2 -10.32 -9.32 4.93
N CYS A 3 -9.50 -8.70 4.09
CA CYS A 3 -8.49 -9.41 3.29
C CYS A 3 -7.53 -10.27 4.13
N VAL A 4 -7.18 -9.83 5.35
CA VAL A 4 -6.32 -10.62 6.24
C VAL A 4 -7.06 -11.85 6.78
N ALA A 5 -8.34 -11.69 7.14
CA ALA A 5 -9.17 -12.80 7.63
C ALA A 5 -9.42 -13.85 6.54
N GLU A 6 -9.65 -13.42 5.30
CA GLU A 6 -9.94 -14.30 4.15
C GLU A 6 -8.68 -14.80 3.42
N GLY A 7 -7.48 -14.33 3.80
CA GLY A 7 -6.24 -14.67 3.09
C GLY A 7 -6.14 -14.11 1.67
N ILE A 8 -6.97 -13.11 1.31
CA ILE A 8 -7.03 -12.53 -0.03
C ILE A 8 -5.95 -11.45 -0.18
N PRO A 9 -5.11 -11.48 -1.24
CA PRO A 9 -4.17 -10.41 -1.54
C PRO A 9 -4.85 -9.04 -1.69
N PHE A 10 -4.16 -7.98 -1.27
CA PHE A 10 -4.67 -6.61 -1.33
C PHE A 10 -3.61 -5.67 -1.85
N ILE A 11 -3.95 -4.83 -2.83
CA ILE A 11 -3.06 -3.81 -3.38
C ILE A 11 -3.55 -2.45 -2.90
N HIS A 12 -2.74 -1.81 -2.06
CA HIS A 12 -3.05 -0.49 -1.50
C HIS A 12 -2.58 0.61 -2.45
N GLY A 13 -3.37 1.67 -2.53
CA GLY A 13 -3.05 2.90 -3.25
C GLY A 13 -3.54 4.11 -2.47
N GLY A 14 -2.70 5.13 -2.32
CA GLY A 14 -3.02 6.38 -1.64
C GLY A 14 -2.59 7.58 -2.47
N VAL A 15 -3.31 8.71 -2.35
CA VAL A 15 -3.00 9.96 -3.04
C VAL A 15 -3.18 11.18 -2.14
N HIS A 16 -2.36 12.20 -2.37
CA HIS A 16 -2.48 13.52 -1.74
C HIS A 16 -1.86 14.58 -2.66
N GLY A 17 -2.65 15.51 -3.20
CA GLY A 17 -2.15 16.51 -4.16
C GLY A 17 -1.53 15.83 -5.39
N LEU A 18 -0.23 16.07 -5.62
CA LEU A 18 0.58 15.42 -6.66
C LEU A 18 1.38 14.20 -6.18
N PHE A 19 1.19 13.78 -4.92
CA PHE A 19 1.88 12.65 -4.32
C PHE A 19 1.01 11.40 -4.33
N GLY A 20 1.64 10.24 -4.44
CA GLY A 20 0.94 8.97 -4.29
C GLY A 20 1.82 7.86 -3.76
N GLU A 21 1.18 6.77 -3.36
CA GLU A 21 1.84 5.60 -2.79
C GLU A 21 1.15 4.31 -3.25
N VAL A 22 1.92 3.24 -3.45
CA VAL A 22 1.41 1.90 -3.82
C VAL A 22 2.23 0.80 -3.14
N THR A 23 1.55 -0.24 -2.66
CA THR A 23 2.18 -1.47 -2.17
C THR A 23 1.28 -2.69 -2.34
N THR A 24 1.88 -3.87 -2.33
CA THR A 24 1.17 -5.15 -2.44
C THR A 24 1.25 -5.92 -1.13
N ILE A 25 0.10 -6.19 -0.54
CA ILE A 25 -0.06 -6.88 0.74
C ILE A 25 -0.52 -8.31 0.47
N LEU A 26 0.32 -9.26 0.84
CA LEU A 26 0.00 -10.69 0.89
C LEU A 26 -0.25 -11.07 2.37
N PRO A 27 -1.50 -11.38 2.76
CA PRO A 27 -1.83 -11.81 4.12
C PRO A 27 -0.96 -12.98 4.61
N GLY A 28 -0.62 -12.96 5.90
CA GLY A 28 0.26 -13.95 6.53
C GLY A 28 1.75 -13.77 6.21
N ARG A 29 2.09 -13.36 4.98
CA ARG A 29 3.47 -13.24 4.49
C ARG A 29 4.07 -11.85 4.72
N THR A 30 3.33 -10.79 4.42
CA THR A 30 3.81 -9.39 4.46
C THR A 30 3.14 -8.59 5.58
N PRO A 31 3.62 -7.36 5.91
CA PRO A 31 2.92 -6.46 6.81
C PRO A 31 1.52 -6.14 6.29
N CYS A 32 0.49 -6.21 7.14
CA CYS A 32 -0.85 -5.80 6.73
C CYS A 32 -1.00 -4.28 6.77
N LEU A 33 -2.10 -3.76 6.24
CA LEU A 33 -2.37 -2.31 6.25
C LEU A 33 -2.34 -1.69 7.67
N ALA A 34 -2.75 -2.43 8.70
CA ALA A 34 -2.69 -1.96 10.09
C ALA A 34 -1.28 -2.06 10.73
N CYS A 35 -0.32 -2.75 10.10
CA CYS A 35 1.09 -2.60 10.43
C CYS A 35 1.64 -1.29 9.87
N ILE A 36 1.24 -0.96 8.63
CA ILE A 36 1.73 0.20 7.88
C ILE A 36 1.14 1.50 8.46
N PHE A 37 -0.16 1.49 8.76
CA PHE A 37 -0.90 2.60 9.36
C PHE A 37 -1.55 2.12 10.68
N PRO A 38 -0.80 2.12 11.80
CA PRO A 38 -1.31 1.66 13.09
C PRO A 38 -2.48 2.51 13.60
N GLU A 39 -2.37 3.81 13.38
CA GLU A 39 -3.36 4.82 13.75
C GLU A 39 -4.08 5.34 12.50
N VAL A 40 -5.31 5.80 12.69
CA VAL A 40 -6.04 6.49 11.62
C VAL A 40 -5.36 7.84 11.42
N PRO A 41 -4.87 8.16 10.21
CA PRO A 41 -4.27 9.46 9.97
C PRO A 41 -5.31 10.55 10.26
N GLN A 42 -4.91 11.54 11.05
CA GLN A 42 -5.75 12.71 11.30
C GLN A 42 -6.12 13.36 9.96
N ARG A 43 -7.40 13.69 9.76
CA ARG A 43 -7.86 14.44 8.59
C ARG A 43 -7.20 15.81 8.61
N LYS A 44 -6.08 15.96 7.90
CA LYS A 44 -5.55 17.28 7.52
C LYS A 44 -6.45 17.85 6.42
N VAL A 45 -6.50 19.18 6.32
CA VAL A 45 -7.19 19.87 5.21
C VAL A 45 -6.67 19.27 3.91
N SER A 46 -7.54 18.63 3.14
CA SER A 46 -7.17 17.98 1.90
C SER A 46 -6.84 19.06 0.88
N LEU A 47 -5.58 19.18 0.49
CA LEU A 47 -5.26 19.80 -0.78
C LEU A 47 -6.06 19.08 -1.89
N PRO A 48 -6.67 19.81 -2.84
CA PRO A 48 -7.34 19.19 -3.95
C PRO A 48 -6.36 18.27 -4.69
N VAL A 49 -6.85 17.10 -5.09
CA VAL A 49 -6.08 16.11 -5.84
C VAL A 49 -6.20 16.44 -7.32
N PHE A 50 -5.08 16.46 -8.04
CA PHE A 50 -5.10 16.55 -9.49
C PHE A 50 -5.41 15.18 -10.08
N GLY A 51 -6.38 15.08 -10.99
CA GLY A 51 -6.86 13.79 -11.52
C GLY A 51 -5.77 12.90 -12.15
N VAL A 52 -4.64 13.49 -12.56
CA VAL A 52 -3.46 12.78 -13.07
C VAL A 52 -2.83 11.85 -12.03
N THR A 53 -2.82 12.24 -10.76
CA THR A 53 -2.18 11.48 -9.68
C THR A 53 -2.91 10.17 -9.36
N PRO A 54 -4.24 10.15 -9.10
CA PRO A 54 -4.97 8.90 -8.93
C PRO A 54 -5.00 8.06 -10.21
N ALA A 55 -4.98 8.67 -11.40
CA ALA A 55 -4.86 7.92 -12.65
C ALA A 55 -3.53 7.14 -12.73
N LEU A 56 -2.40 7.79 -12.41
CA LEU A 56 -1.10 7.14 -12.38
C LEU A 56 -1.05 6.03 -11.31
N ILE A 57 -1.54 6.31 -10.10
CA ILE A 57 -1.57 5.35 -9.00
C ILE A 57 -2.45 4.14 -9.34
N ALA A 58 -3.59 4.34 -10.00
CA ALA A 58 -4.43 3.24 -10.48
C ALA A 58 -3.70 2.35 -11.49
N ILE A 59 -2.96 2.92 -12.45
CA ILE A 59 -2.15 2.15 -13.41
C ILE A 59 -1.13 1.28 -12.68
N LEU A 60 -0.44 1.83 -11.68
CA LEU A 60 0.52 1.08 -10.87
C LEU A 60 -0.15 -0.04 -10.08
N GLN A 61 -1.31 0.21 -9.46
CA GLN A 61 -2.09 -0.82 -8.75
C GLN A 61 -2.53 -1.96 -9.68
N VAL A 62 -3.05 -1.63 -10.86
CA VAL A 62 -3.46 -2.63 -11.86
C VAL A 62 -2.26 -3.43 -12.38
N THR A 63 -1.10 -2.78 -12.54
CA THR A 63 0.14 -3.46 -12.94
C THR A 63 0.57 -4.50 -11.89
N GLU A 64 0.48 -4.17 -10.60
CA GLU A 64 0.70 -5.13 -9.51
C GLU A 64 -0.31 -6.28 -9.55
N ALA A 65 -1.58 -6.00 -9.83
CA ALA A 65 -2.63 -7.01 -9.92
C ALA A 65 -2.36 -8.00 -11.07
N ILE A 66 -2.00 -7.49 -12.25
CA ILE A 66 -1.65 -8.32 -13.42
C ILE A 66 -0.45 -9.21 -13.09
N LYS A 67 0.62 -8.64 -12.55
CA LYS A 67 1.82 -9.42 -12.14
C LYS A 67 1.48 -10.52 -11.14
N LEU A 68 0.66 -10.19 -10.14
CA LEU A 68 0.23 -11.12 -9.11
C LEU A 68 -0.59 -12.28 -9.71
N LEU A 69 -1.57 -11.97 -10.56
CA LEU A 69 -2.47 -12.97 -11.16
C LEU A 69 -1.75 -13.86 -12.19
N ALA A 70 -0.86 -13.28 -12.99
CA ALA A 70 -0.12 -14.00 -14.02
C ALA A 70 1.18 -14.65 -13.51
N GLY A 71 1.58 -14.39 -12.26
CA GLY A 71 2.72 -15.03 -11.61
C GLY A 71 4.08 -14.62 -12.16
N PHE A 72 4.26 -13.36 -12.58
CA PHE A 72 5.53 -12.87 -13.13
C PHE A 72 6.02 -11.57 -12.49
N GLY A 73 7.30 -11.28 -12.70
CA GLY A 73 7.95 -10.06 -12.22
C GLY A 73 8.12 -10.02 -10.71
N SER A 74 8.45 -8.84 -10.19
CA SER A 74 8.60 -8.61 -8.74
C SER A 74 7.51 -7.67 -8.25
N LEU A 75 6.77 -8.11 -7.24
CA LEU A 75 5.73 -7.31 -6.60
C LEU A 75 6.34 -6.25 -5.66
N LEU A 76 5.53 -5.26 -5.30
CA LEU A 76 5.79 -4.28 -4.25
C LEU A 76 5.53 -4.87 -2.85
N THR A 77 5.78 -6.17 -2.66
CA THR A 77 5.72 -6.80 -1.35
C THR A 77 6.85 -6.28 -0.46
N GLU A 78 6.56 -6.06 0.82
CA GLU A 78 7.54 -5.61 1.84
C GLU A 78 8.14 -4.21 1.59
N LYS A 79 7.67 -3.48 0.59
CA LYS A 79 8.07 -2.10 0.31
C LYS A 79 6.91 -1.26 -0.18
N MET A 80 6.93 0.03 0.12
CA MET A 80 6.05 1.04 -0.45
C MET A 80 6.78 1.78 -1.56
N LEU A 81 6.15 1.90 -2.72
CA LEU A 81 6.56 2.83 -3.76
C LEU A 81 5.87 4.17 -3.51
N TYR A 82 6.62 5.26 -3.45
CA TYR A 82 6.11 6.62 -3.40
C TYR A 82 6.41 7.33 -4.71
N PHE A 83 5.42 8.06 -5.20
CA PHE A 83 5.51 8.98 -6.33
C PHE A 83 5.46 10.42 -5.81
N ASN A 84 6.43 11.23 -6.22
CA ASN A 84 6.44 12.67 -6.02
C ASN A 84 6.23 13.38 -7.36
N GLY A 85 5.05 13.94 -7.60
CA GLY A 85 4.75 14.65 -8.84
C GLY A 85 5.35 16.05 -8.96
N ASP A 86 5.86 16.64 -7.87
CA ASP A 86 6.54 17.94 -7.92
C ASP A 86 7.94 17.81 -8.54
N THR A 87 8.65 16.73 -8.20
CA THR A 87 10.00 16.46 -8.71
C THR A 87 10.05 15.34 -9.75
N MET A 88 8.92 14.69 -10.01
CA MET A 88 8.79 13.51 -10.89
C MET A 88 9.63 12.31 -10.44
N ASP A 89 9.82 12.13 -9.14
CA ASP A 89 10.63 11.06 -8.57
C ASP A 89 9.81 9.87 -8.05
N PHE A 90 10.44 8.69 -8.13
CA PHE A 90 9.98 7.47 -7.48
C PHE A 90 10.94 7.04 -6.38
N THR A 91 10.43 6.77 -5.19
CA THR A 91 11.25 6.27 -4.08
C THR A 91 10.62 5.05 -3.43
N PHE A 92 11.47 4.14 -2.94
CA PHE A 92 11.02 2.98 -2.18
C PHE A 92 11.29 3.16 -0.68
N ARG A 93 10.42 2.61 0.15
CA ARG A 93 10.64 2.44 1.59
C ARG A 93 10.26 1.04 2.02
N ASN A 94 11.12 0.40 2.80
CA ASN A 94 10.82 -0.93 3.34
C ASN A 94 9.70 -0.85 4.38
N LEU A 95 8.85 -1.87 4.39
CA LEU A 95 7.74 -2.03 5.32
C LEU A 95 8.08 -3.15 6.30
N VAL A 96 7.84 -2.91 7.58
CA VAL A 96 8.16 -3.87 8.65
C VAL A 96 6.88 -4.41 9.27
N LYS A 97 6.83 -5.73 9.47
CA LYS A 97 5.68 -6.39 10.11
C LYS A 97 5.75 -6.15 11.61
N ASN A 98 4.70 -5.56 12.18
CA ASN A 98 4.54 -5.46 13.62
C ASN A 98 4.02 -6.77 14.19
N GLN A 99 4.81 -7.44 15.06
CA GLN A 99 4.41 -8.71 15.70
C GLN A 99 3.20 -8.57 16.63
N ASN A 100 2.98 -7.38 17.19
CA ASN A 100 1.85 -7.06 18.07
C ASN A 100 0.70 -6.37 17.30
N CYS A 101 0.64 -6.51 15.99
CA CYS A 101 -0.41 -5.88 15.19
C CYS A 101 -1.80 -6.41 15.56
N ARG A 102 -2.75 -5.50 15.84
CA ARG A 102 -4.17 -5.79 16.14
C ARG A 102 -4.95 -6.53 15.03
N VAL A 103 -4.32 -6.84 13.90
CA VAL A 103 -4.96 -7.49 12.74
C VAL A 103 -4.23 -8.76 12.31
N CYS A 104 -2.89 -8.72 12.17
CA CYS A 104 -2.11 -9.87 11.70
C CYS A 104 -1.00 -10.32 12.66
N GLY A 105 -0.98 -9.79 13.89
CA GLY A 105 -0.06 -10.20 14.95
C GLY A 105 -0.42 -11.59 15.49
N THR A 106 0.58 -12.27 16.05
CA THR A 106 0.43 -13.64 16.60
C THR A 106 -0.02 -13.64 18.06
N LYS A 107 0.15 -12.52 18.78
CA LYS A 107 -0.43 -12.35 20.12
C LYS A 107 -1.90 -12.01 20.00
N LYS A 108 -2.77 -12.95 20.39
CA LYS A 108 -4.16 -12.63 20.75
C LYS A 108 -4.10 -11.65 21.93
N VAL A 109 -4.53 -10.41 21.71
CA VAL A 109 -4.95 -9.53 22.82
C VAL A 109 -6.35 -9.97 23.22
#